data_AF-A0A9J6F033-F1
#
_entry.id   AF-A0A9J6F033-F1
#
_cell.length_a   1.000
_cell.length_b   1.000
_cell.length_c   1.000
_cell.angle_alpha   90.00
_cell.angle_beta   90.00
_cell.angle_gamma   90.00
#
_symmetry.space_group_name_H-M   'P 1'
#
loop_
_entity.id
_entity.type
_entity.pdbx_description
1 polymer ?
#
loop_
_entity_poly.entity_id
_entity_poly.type
_entity_poly.pdbx_seq_one_letter_code
_entity_poly.pdbx_strand_id
1 'polypeptide(L)'
;MSTPQYLVPFAGVSISGTLTALTVVLAQHFDKRRATAYSVVFTISALNTFVLPPLVELFLSTYGLHGTFLVLGAICLNAFPAAIAIASPPETRGASPEELVTLRDDCKQRTAAEKSLSKEALKNFATLRFWVDSLSFCVMYLALSLYLTLAVDLAKDKGVDMTSAVFLLHAFSVGDVVFRGVSGFVLDSGALTSDGAMLLGFVLQTSALELLACSANLPMLLIGSLILGCGNGLRMPIAGVVLIGDFGLKLLPLVFGGFALVCGLNVWVRAPLIVVECALRSSVLSQPDLPPGAALRSSFVPGVR
;
A
#
# COMPACT_ATOMS: atom_id res chain seq x y z
N MET A 1 22.70 14.00 12.40
CA MET A 1 21.68 14.97 11.96
C MET A 1 20.32 14.41 12.32
N SER A 2 19.73 14.89 13.42
CA SER A 2 18.37 14.54 13.85
C SER A 2 17.40 15.22 12.88
N THR A 3 16.78 14.45 11.99
CA THR A 3 15.65 14.94 11.21
C THR A 3 14.58 15.44 12.17
N PRO A 4 14.05 16.66 11.98
CA PRO A 4 13.06 17.22 12.88
C PRO A 4 11.82 16.32 12.95
N GLN A 5 11.53 15.80 14.15
CA GLN A 5 10.41 14.87 14.37
C GLN A 5 9.05 15.48 13.99
N TYR A 6 8.93 16.81 13.97
CA TYR A 6 7.73 17.52 13.55
C TYR A 6 7.45 17.45 12.04
N LEU A 7 8.41 17.04 11.20
CA LEU A 7 8.21 16.95 9.75
C LEU A 7 7.42 15.69 9.35
N VAL A 8 7.49 14.65 10.17
CA VAL A 8 6.90 13.32 9.88
C VAL A 8 5.37 13.36 9.79
N PRO A 9 4.63 14.04 10.69
CA PRO A 9 3.18 14.15 10.58
C PRO A 9 2.72 14.85 9.29
N PHE A 10 3.40 15.91 8.86
CA PHE A 10 3.05 16.64 7.64
C PHE A 10 3.23 15.79 6.38
N ALA A 11 4.30 15.00 6.32
CA ALA A 11 4.50 14.06 5.22
C ALA A 11 3.38 13.00 5.16
N GLY A 12 2.95 12.48 6.31
CA GLY A 12 1.86 11.49 6.39
C GLY A 12 0.51 12.04 5.90
N VAL A 13 0.14 13.25 6.31
CA VAL A 13 -1.09 13.92 5.85
C VAL A 13 -1.06 14.14 4.33
N SER A 14 0.07 14.59 3.80
CA SER A 14 0.25 14.82 2.36
C SER A 14 0.12 13.54 1.53
N ILE A 15 0.78 12.45 1.95
CA ILE A 15 0.72 11.15 1.26
C ILE A 15 -0.71 10.60 1.27
N SER A 16 -1.40 10.66 2.41
CA SER A 16 -2.78 10.18 2.55
C SER A 16 -3.76 10.97 1.68
N GLY A 17 -3.66 12.31 1.71
CA GLY A 17 -4.50 13.18 0.89
C GLY A 17 -4.28 12.95 -0.60
N THR A 18 -3.02 12.84 -1.03
CA THR A 18 -2.67 12.60 -2.45
C THR A 18 -3.18 11.25 -2.92
N LEU A 19 -3.00 10.18 -2.12
CA LEU A 19 -3.45 8.84 -2.48
C LEU A 19 -4.98 8.77 -2.59
N THR A 20 -5.70 9.39 -1.65
CA THR A 20 -7.17 9.44 -1.66
C THR A 20 -7.69 10.26 -2.84
N ALA A 21 -7.08 11.40 -3.13
CA ALA A 21 -7.46 12.22 -4.29
C ALA A 21 -7.21 11.45 -5.60
N LEU A 22 -6.05 10.80 -5.73
CA LEU A 22 -5.69 9.99 -6.90
C LEU A 22 -6.70 8.87 -7.13
N THR A 23 -7.07 8.13 -6.08
CA THR A 23 -8.02 7.02 -6.23
C THR A 23 -9.38 7.52 -6.66
N VAL A 24 -9.86 8.65 -6.13
CA VAL A 24 -11.14 9.24 -6.52
C VAL A 24 -11.11 9.76 -7.95
N VAL A 25 -10.05 10.46 -8.35
CA VAL A 25 -9.89 10.98 -9.71
C VAL A 25 -9.91 9.86 -10.74
N LEU A 26 -9.18 8.76 -10.50
CA LEU A 26 -9.18 7.61 -11.40
C LEU A 26 -10.56 6.97 -11.51
N ALA A 27 -11.27 6.86 -10.39
CA ALA A 27 -12.61 6.29 -10.34
C ALA A 27 -13.65 7.14 -11.09
N GLN A 28 -13.48 8.47 -11.11
CA GLN A 28 -14.36 9.40 -11.79
C GLN A 28 -14.08 9.50 -13.30
N HIS A 29 -12.83 9.35 -13.73
CA HIS A 29 -12.45 9.49 -15.14
C HIS A 29 -12.61 8.20 -15.94
N PHE A 30 -12.54 7.06 -15.29
CA PHE A 30 -12.67 5.76 -15.93
C PHE A 30 -13.91 5.05 -15.38
N ASP A 31 -14.81 4.65 -16.26
CA ASP A 31 -15.98 3.84 -15.88
C ASP A 31 -15.79 2.38 -16.28
N LYS A 32 -15.43 2.12 -17.54
CA LYS A 32 -15.32 0.76 -18.10
C LYS A 32 -13.98 0.08 -17.86
N ARG A 33 -12.89 0.85 -17.71
CA ARG A 33 -11.52 0.33 -17.55
C ARG A 33 -10.88 0.80 -16.25
N ARG A 34 -11.64 0.74 -15.16
CA ARG A 34 -11.19 1.22 -13.84
C ARG A 34 -9.98 0.43 -13.38
N ALA A 35 -10.03 -0.91 -13.43
CA ALA A 35 -8.96 -1.72 -12.89
C ALA A 35 -7.64 -1.50 -13.64
N THR A 36 -7.69 -1.36 -14.97
CA THR A 36 -6.52 -1.02 -15.81
C THR A 36 -5.97 0.37 -15.46
N ALA A 37 -6.82 1.37 -15.26
CA ALA A 37 -6.37 2.71 -14.91
C ALA A 37 -5.63 2.73 -13.55
N TYR A 38 -6.21 2.07 -12.54
CA TYR A 38 -5.52 1.87 -11.25
C TYR A 38 -4.21 1.12 -11.41
N SER A 39 -4.22 0.00 -12.16
CA SER A 39 -3.05 -0.86 -12.33
C SER A 39 -1.88 -0.13 -12.99
N VAL A 40 -2.13 0.64 -14.04
CA VAL A 40 -1.10 1.44 -14.73
C VAL A 40 -0.48 2.47 -13.78
N VAL A 41 -1.30 3.24 -13.07
CA VAL A 41 -0.80 4.29 -12.16
C VAL A 41 0.00 3.71 -11.00
N PHE A 42 -0.47 2.64 -10.38
CA PHE A 42 0.26 1.98 -9.30
C PHE A 42 1.52 1.26 -9.79
N THR A 43 1.56 0.79 -11.04
CA THR A 43 2.78 0.25 -11.67
C THR A 43 3.82 1.34 -11.88
N ILE A 44 3.42 2.52 -12.36
CA ILE A 44 4.32 3.68 -12.48
C ILE A 44 4.90 4.05 -11.11
N SER A 45 4.07 4.06 -10.06
CA SER A 45 4.51 4.30 -8.68
C SER A 45 5.56 3.26 -8.22
N ALA A 46 5.37 1.98 -8.55
CA ALA A 46 6.33 0.92 -8.25
C ALA A 46 7.65 1.08 -9.03
N LEU A 47 7.58 1.43 -10.32
CA LEU A 47 8.75 1.67 -11.17
C LEU A 47 9.58 2.86 -10.66
N ASN A 48 8.91 3.85 -10.08
CA ASN A 48 9.56 5.02 -9.48
C ASN A 48 10.56 4.63 -8.37
N THR A 49 10.34 3.50 -7.68
CA THR A 49 11.27 2.99 -6.65
C THR A 49 12.62 2.54 -7.24
N PHE A 50 12.68 2.19 -8.53
CA PHE A 50 13.95 1.86 -9.22
C PHE A 50 14.62 3.09 -9.84
N VAL A 51 13.81 4.04 -10.32
CA VAL A 51 14.30 5.23 -11.03
C VAL A 51 14.78 6.31 -10.06
N LEU A 52 14.09 6.54 -8.95
CA LEU A 52 14.44 7.62 -8.02
C LEU A 52 15.79 7.44 -7.33
N PRO A 53 16.19 6.27 -6.79
CA PRO A 53 17.42 6.19 -6.02
C PRO A 53 18.69 6.60 -6.83
N PRO A 54 18.91 6.07 -8.06
CA PRO A 54 20.05 6.52 -8.88
C PRO A 54 19.96 8.01 -9.28
N LEU A 55 18.76 8.51 -9.55
CA LEU A 55 18.53 9.90 -9.94
C LEU A 55 18.79 10.86 -8.77
N VAL A 56 18.42 10.47 -7.55
CA VAL A 56 18.74 11.21 -6.33
C VAL A 56 20.24 11.18 -6.06
N GLU A 57 20.94 10.06 -6.29
CA GLU A 57 22.39 9.98 -6.18
C GLU A 57 23.10 10.91 -7.18
N LEU A 58 22.59 11.00 -8.41
CA LEU A 58 23.07 11.95 -9.42
C LEU A 58 22.86 13.41 -8.98
N PHE A 59 21.70 13.74 -8.42
CA PHE A 59 21.44 15.09 -7.91
C PHE A 59 22.30 15.43 -6.70
N LEU A 60 22.51 14.47 -5.80
CA LEU A 60 23.36 14.65 -4.63
C LEU A 60 24.82 14.90 -5.03
N SER A 61 25.33 14.15 -6.00
CA SER A 61 26.70 14.32 -6.50
C SER A 61 26.90 15.63 -7.27
N THR A 62 25.87 16.13 -7.97
CA THR A 62 25.97 17.34 -8.82
C THR A 62 25.64 18.63 -8.05
N TYR A 63 24.58 18.63 -7.24
CA TYR A 63 23.99 19.83 -6.62
C TYR A 63 24.08 19.84 -5.09
N GLY A 64 24.62 18.78 -4.49
CA GLY A 64 24.63 18.60 -3.03
C GLY A 64 23.22 18.43 -2.44
N LEU A 65 23.17 18.36 -1.11
CA LEU A 65 21.93 18.03 -0.39
C LEU A 65 20.82 19.09 -0.59
N HIS A 66 21.14 20.37 -0.40
CA HIS A 66 20.15 21.46 -0.53
C HIS A 66 19.63 21.60 -1.96
N GLY A 67 20.52 21.51 -2.96
CA GLY A 67 20.13 21.56 -4.37
C GLY A 67 19.24 20.38 -4.76
N THR A 68 19.53 19.18 -4.26
CA THR A 68 18.70 17.99 -4.47
C THR A 68 17.28 18.17 -3.94
N PHE A 69 17.12 18.70 -2.73
CA PHE A 69 15.79 18.98 -2.18
C PHE A 69 15.01 20.02 -2.99
N LEU A 70 15.67 21.05 -3.51
CA LEU A 70 15.03 22.05 -4.38
C LEU A 70 14.59 21.44 -5.72
N VAL A 71 15.43 20.62 -6.35
CA VAL A 71 15.10 19.96 -7.62
C VAL A 71 13.94 18.97 -7.42
N LEU A 72 13.97 18.15 -6.37
CA LEU A 72 12.85 17.26 -6.03
C LEU A 72 11.56 18.03 -5.74
N GLY A 73 11.66 19.15 -5.00
CA GLY A 73 10.53 20.05 -4.76
C GLY A 73 9.94 20.63 -6.05
N ALA A 74 10.79 21.05 -6.99
CA ALA A 74 10.37 21.55 -8.30
C ALA A 74 9.68 20.44 -9.13
N ILE A 75 10.20 19.22 -9.12
CA ILE A 75 9.56 18.06 -9.77
C ILE A 75 8.17 17.83 -9.16
N CYS A 76 8.05 17.81 -7.83
CA CYS A 76 6.76 17.67 -7.15
C CYS A 76 5.77 18.80 -7.49
N LEU A 77 6.24 20.04 -7.64
CA LEU A 77 5.39 21.17 -8.01
C LEU A 77 4.78 21.05 -9.42
N ASN A 78 5.36 20.24 -10.31
CA ASN A 78 4.73 19.94 -11.61
C ASN A 78 3.39 19.18 -11.47
N ALA A 79 3.11 18.58 -10.31
CA ALA A 79 1.80 17.97 -10.03
C ALA A 79 0.67 19.02 -9.94
N PHE A 80 0.98 20.27 -9.60
CA PHE A 80 -0.01 21.33 -9.44
C PHE A 80 -0.72 21.70 -10.77
N PRO A 81 -0.03 22.05 -11.87
CA PRO A 81 -0.69 22.31 -13.15
C PRO A 81 -1.39 21.06 -13.70
N ALA A 82 -0.84 19.86 -13.48
CA ALA A 82 -1.49 18.62 -13.86
C ALA A 82 -2.83 18.41 -13.11
N ALA A 83 -2.88 18.71 -11.82
CA ALA A 83 -4.10 18.62 -11.03
C ALA A 83 -5.18 19.60 -11.52
N ILE A 84 -4.81 20.84 -11.89
CA ILE A 84 -5.74 21.81 -12.47
C ILE A 84 -6.31 21.29 -13.81
N ALA A 85 -5.46 20.73 -14.67
CA ALA A 85 -5.88 20.19 -15.96
C ALA A 85 -6.87 19.02 -15.81
N ILE A 86 -6.69 18.18 -14.79
CA ILE A 86 -7.55 17.01 -14.53
C ILE A 86 -8.84 17.39 -13.79
N ALA A 87 -8.85 18.46 -12.99
CA ALA A 87 -10.00 18.89 -12.18
C ALA A 87 -11.18 19.49 -12.98
N SER A 88 -11.22 19.31 -14.31
CA SER A 88 -12.26 19.87 -15.19
C SER A 88 -13.30 18.81 -15.58
N PRO A 89 -14.42 18.66 -14.84
CA PRO A 89 -15.56 17.92 -15.38
C PRO A 89 -16.17 18.68 -16.58
N PRO A 90 -16.78 17.99 -17.57
CA PRO A 90 -17.22 18.59 -18.83
C PRO A 90 -18.39 19.59 -18.75
N GLU A 91 -19.05 19.76 -17.60
CA GLU A 91 -20.39 20.38 -17.52
C GLU A 91 -20.45 21.83 -16.99
N THR A 92 -19.34 22.52 -16.76
CA THR A 92 -19.35 23.92 -16.27
C THR A 92 -18.93 24.95 -17.31
N ARG A 93 -19.43 24.82 -18.54
CA ARG A 93 -19.36 25.89 -19.56
C ARG A 93 -20.75 26.43 -19.89
N GLY A 94 -21.23 27.35 -19.05
CA GLY A 94 -22.38 28.20 -19.40
C GLY A 94 -23.21 28.64 -18.21
N ALA A 95 -22.69 29.53 -17.38
CA ALA A 95 -23.44 30.13 -16.26
C ALA A 95 -23.97 31.52 -16.63
N SER A 96 -25.30 31.69 -16.59
CA SER A 96 -26.06 32.93 -16.77
C SER A 96 -26.41 33.55 -15.41
N PRO A 97 -26.70 34.87 -15.30
CA PRO A 97 -26.93 35.58 -14.02
C PRO A 97 -28.05 35.05 -13.10
N GLU A 98 -28.89 34.10 -13.54
CA GLU A 98 -29.93 33.44 -12.72
C GLU A 98 -29.36 32.50 -11.64
N GLU A 99 -28.09 32.10 -11.72
CA GLU A 99 -27.43 31.18 -10.77
C GLU A 99 -27.20 31.76 -9.37
N LEU A 100 -27.19 33.08 -9.17
CA LEU A 100 -26.88 33.68 -7.85
C LEU A 100 -28.01 33.51 -6.82
N VAL A 101 -29.25 33.30 -7.27
CA VAL A 101 -30.41 33.07 -6.39
C VAL A 101 -30.52 31.58 -6.02
N THR A 102 -30.10 30.65 -6.89
CA THR A 102 -30.05 29.21 -6.59
C THR A 102 -28.96 28.87 -5.56
N LEU A 103 -27.87 29.62 -5.47
CA LEU A 103 -26.77 29.37 -4.51
C LEU A 103 -27.20 29.28 -3.04
N ARG A 104 -28.27 29.97 -2.62
CA ARG A 104 -28.71 29.97 -1.21
C ARG A 104 -29.57 28.75 -0.86
N ASP A 105 -30.39 28.28 -1.80
CA ASP A 105 -31.12 27.01 -1.65
C ASP A 105 -30.21 25.81 -1.90
N ASP A 106 -29.26 25.93 -2.84
CA ASP A 106 -28.15 24.99 -3.04
C ASP A 106 -27.32 24.84 -1.78
N CYS A 107 -27.04 25.91 -1.03
CA CYS A 107 -26.26 25.84 0.22
C CYS A 107 -26.96 24.98 1.29
N LYS A 108 -28.29 25.09 1.43
CA LYS A 108 -29.09 24.26 2.35
C LYS A 108 -29.25 22.83 1.85
N GLN A 109 -29.51 22.63 0.55
CA GLN A 109 -29.57 21.30 -0.05
C GLN A 109 -28.21 20.58 0.01
N ARG A 110 -27.11 21.30 -0.18
CA ARG A 110 -25.74 20.79 -0.08
C ARG A 110 -25.40 20.39 1.35
N THR A 111 -25.76 21.19 2.35
CA THR A 111 -25.57 20.78 3.76
C THR A 111 -26.47 19.61 4.17
N ALA A 112 -27.69 19.52 3.63
CA ALA A 112 -28.56 18.36 3.86
C ALA A 112 -28.02 17.09 3.18
N ALA A 113 -27.53 17.21 1.95
CA ALA A 113 -26.92 16.14 1.18
C ALA A 113 -25.58 15.68 1.79
N GLU A 114 -24.75 16.60 2.29
CA GLU A 114 -23.53 16.29 3.03
C GLU A 114 -23.83 15.54 4.32
N LYS A 115 -24.86 15.97 5.07
CA LYS A 115 -25.31 15.27 6.28
C LYS A 115 -25.88 13.89 5.96
N SER A 116 -26.62 13.71 4.87
CA SER A 116 -27.11 12.40 4.47
C SER A 116 -25.98 11.47 4.00
N LEU A 117 -25.04 11.99 3.21
CA LEU A 117 -23.85 11.28 2.74
C LEU A 117 -22.96 10.84 3.92
N SER A 118 -22.76 11.73 4.90
CA SER A 118 -22.00 11.42 6.12
C SER A 118 -22.68 10.35 6.96
N LYS A 119 -24.02 10.39 7.12
CA LYS A 119 -24.78 9.34 7.80
C LYS A 119 -24.69 7.99 7.07
N GLU A 120 -24.73 8.00 5.75
CA GLU A 120 -24.60 6.80 4.92
C GLU A 120 -23.19 6.20 5.02
N ALA A 121 -22.15 7.03 4.95
CA ALA A 121 -20.77 6.61 5.20
C ALA A 121 -20.59 6.00 6.61
N LEU A 122 -21.19 6.61 7.64
CA LEU A 122 -21.11 6.10 9.01
C LEU A 122 -21.76 4.72 9.13
N LYS A 123 -22.87 4.48 8.43
CA LYS A 123 -23.50 3.15 8.35
C LYS A 123 -22.58 2.16 7.65
N ASN A 124 -21.93 2.56 6.56
CA ASN A 124 -20.99 1.70 5.84
C ASN A 124 -19.80 1.27 6.72
N PHE A 125 -19.29 2.16 7.58
CA PHE A 125 -18.25 1.79 8.56
C PHE A 125 -18.70 0.77 9.61
N ALA A 126 -20.00 0.66 9.85
CA ALA A 126 -20.57 -0.37 10.73
C ALA A 126 -20.84 -1.70 10.00
N THR A 127 -20.69 -1.77 8.67
CA THR A 127 -20.96 -2.99 7.90
C THR A 127 -19.81 -3.99 8.00
N LEU A 128 -20.13 -5.28 8.00
CA LEU A 128 -19.14 -6.35 7.97
C LEU A 128 -18.23 -6.27 6.72
N ARG A 129 -18.79 -5.87 5.57
CA ARG A 129 -18.03 -5.71 4.31
C ARG A 129 -16.85 -4.78 4.48
N PHE A 130 -17.06 -3.62 5.09
CA PHE A 130 -16.00 -2.62 5.30
C PHE A 130 -14.84 -3.19 6.12
N TRP A 131 -15.16 -3.94 7.17
CA TRP A 131 -14.15 -4.56 8.03
C TRP A 131 -13.45 -5.73 7.33
N VAL A 132 -14.17 -6.55 6.56
CA VAL A 132 -13.57 -7.62 5.78
C VAL A 132 -12.59 -7.06 4.76
N ASP A 133 -12.97 -6.02 4.01
CA ASP A 133 -12.08 -5.37 3.04
C ASP A 133 -10.89 -4.73 3.74
N SER A 134 -11.14 -3.90 4.76
CA SER A 134 -10.08 -3.20 5.48
C SER A 134 -9.10 -4.17 6.12
N LEU A 135 -9.57 -5.21 6.82
CA LEU A 135 -8.70 -6.21 7.42
C LEU A 135 -7.94 -7.03 6.38
N SER A 136 -8.55 -7.34 5.24
CA SER A 136 -7.89 -8.06 4.15
C SER A 136 -6.67 -7.28 3.63
N PHE A 137 -6.85 -5.99 3.37
CA PHE A 137 -5.73 -5.14 2.95
C PHE A 137 -4.73 -4.88 4.10
N CYS A 138 -5.18 -4.77 5.36
CA CYS A 138 -4.27 -4.70 6.51
C CYS A 138 -3.30 -5.89 6.54
N VAL A 139 -3.81 -7.12 6.41
CA VAL A 139 -2.98 -8.34 6.40
C VAL A 139 -1.99 -8.28 5.23
N MET A 140 -2.44 -7.85 4.05
CA MET A 140 -1.58 -7.67 2.90
C MET A 140 -0.44 -6.67 3.18
N TYR A 141 -0.76 -5.46 3.67
CA TYR A 141 0.22 -4.42 3.98
C TYR A 141 1.18 -4.83 5.09
N LEU A 142 0.69 -5.50 6.13
CA LEU A 142 1.51 -6.00 7.23
C LEU A 142 2.53 -7.02 6.73
N ALA A 143 2.07 -8.00 5.93
CA ALA A 143 2.94 -9.03 5.37
C ALA A 143 4.00 -8.44 4.42
N LEU A 144 3.61 -7.50 3.55
CA LEU A 144 4.56 -6.76 2.71
C LEU A 144 5.63 -6.07 3.56
N SER A 145 5.17 -5.31 4.55
CA SER A 145 6.01 -4.51 5.42
C SER A 145 6.98 -5.37 6.24
N LEU A 146 6.51 -6.48 6.82
CA LEU A 146 7.34 -7.42 7.56
C LEU A 146 8.37 -8.06 6.64
N TYR A 147 7.96 -8.51 5.46
CA TYR A 147 8.87 -9.11 4.48
C TYR A 147 9.98 -8.13 4.06
N LEU A 148 9.65 -6.89 3.68
CA LEU A 148 10.66 -5.91 3.29
C LEU A 148 11.67 -5.60 4.41
N THR A 149 11.24 -5.73 5.66
CA THR A 149 12.09 -5.47 6.84
C THR A 149 12.96 -6.68 7.17
N LEU A 150 12.39 -7.89 7.12
CA LEU A 150 13.01 -9.11 7.63
C LEU A 150 13.62 -10.01 6.55
N ALA A 151 13.41 -9.74 5.25
CA ALA A 151 13.85 -10.64 4.18
C ALA A 151 15.36 -10.92 4.19
N VAL A 152 16.18 -9.89 4.42
CA VAL A 152 17.64 -10.05 4.46
C VAL A 152 18.08 -10.80 5.72
N ASP A 153 17.45 -10.53 6.85
CA ASP A 153 17.75 -11.20 8.12
C ASP A 153 17.32 -12.66 8.09
N LEU A 154 16.16 -12.97 7.48
CA LEU A 154 15.72 -14.33 7.20
C LEU A 154 16.74 -15.10 6.35
N ALA A 155 17.29 -14.47 5.31
CA ALA A 155 18.29 -15.10 4.46
C ALA A 155 19.59 -15.37 5.22
N LYS A 156 20.04 -14.40 6.05
CA LYS A 156 21.23 -14.55 6.91
C LYS A 156 21.07 -15.66 7.94
N ASP A 157 19.92 -15.72 8.60
CA ASP A 157 19.62 -16.75 9.60
C ASP A 157 19.60 -18.15 8.98
N LYS A 158 19.37 -18.26 7.67
CA LYS A 158 19.45 -19.50 6.88
C LYS A 158 20.83 -19.79 6.31
N GLY A 159 21.84 -18.99 6.64
CA GLY A 159 23.23 -19.17 6.22
C GLY A 159 23.52 -18.66 4.81
N VAL A 160 22.65 -17.82 4.22
CA VAL A 160 22.89 -17.18 2.92
C VAL A 160 23.80 -15.97 3.09
N ASP A 161 24.77 -15.83 2.18
CA ASP A 161 25.67 -14.68 2.13
C ASP A 161 24.92 -13.35 1.94
N MET A 162 25.40 -12.27 2.56
CA MET A 162 24.75 -10.96 2.56
C MET A 162 24.67 -10.34 1.15
N THR A 163 25.64 -10.63 0.28
CA THR A 163 25.65 -10.19 -1.12
C THR A 163 24.56 -10.88 -1.94
N SER A 164 24.17 -12.09 -1.55
CA SER A 164 23.13 -12.86 -2.24
C SER A 164 21.73 -12.59 -1.66
N ALA A 165 21.63 -12.22 -0.37
CA ALA A 165 20.38 -11.96 0.31
C ALA A 165 19.57 -10.81 -0.31
N VAL A 166 20.24 -9.79 -0.87
CA VAL A 166 19.58 -8.66 -1.52
C VAL A 166 18.76 -9.08 -2.74
N PHE A 167 19.07 -10.22 -3.38
CA PHE A 167 18.31 -10.71 -4.53
C PHE A 167 16.88 -11.13 -4.18
N LEU A 168 16.58 -11.42 -2.91
CA LEU A 168 15.21 -11.70 -2.46
C LEU A 168 14.29 -10.48 -2.65
N LEU A 169 14.79 -9.28 -2.35
CA LEU A 169 14.04 -8.03 -2.55
C LEU A 169 13.85 -7.72 -4.04
N HIS A 170 14.84 -8.05 -4.87
CA HIS A 170 14.74 -7.93 -6.33
C HIS A 170 13.71 -8.91 -6.91
N ALA A 171 13.74 -10.18 -6.49
CA ALA A 171 12.75 -11.17 -6.92
C ALA A 171 11.31 -10.76 -6.55
N PHE A 172 11.11 -10.30 -5.31
CA PHE A 172 9.84 -9.74 -4.87
C PHE A 172 9.39 -8.57 -5.76
N SER A 173 10.30 -7.63 -6.00
CA SER A 173 10.04 -6.44 -6.80
C SER A 173 9.61 -6.76 -8.23
N VAL A 174 10.27 -7.73 -8.88
CA VAL A 174 9.93 -8.16 -10.24
C VAL A 174 8.50 -8.72 -10.29
N GLY A 175 8.16 -9.63 -9.37
CA GLY A 175 6.81 -10.20 -9.29
C GLY A 175 5.75 -9.13 -9.05
N ASP A 176 6.02 -8.22 -8.12
CA ASP A 176 5.12 -7.14 -7.75
C ASP A 176 4.84 -6.18 -8.91
N VAL A 177 5.87 -5.68 -9.59
CA VAL A 177 5.71 -4.76 -10.74
C VAL A 177 4.96 -5.42 -11.89
N VAL A 178 5.30 -6.66 -12.24
CA VAL A 178 4.67 -7.40 -13.35
C VAL A 178 3.19 -7.62 -13.07
N PHE A 179 2.84 -8.13 -11.88
CA PHE A 179 1.45 -8.41 -11.54
C PHE A 179 0.64 -7.13 -11.29
N ARG A 180 1.27 -6.04 -10.84
CA ARG A 180 0.63 -4.72 -10.85
C ARG A 180 0.18 -4.37 -12.26
N GLY A 181 1.06 -4.46 -13.27
CA GLY A 181 0.69 -4.14 -14.65
C GLY A 181 -0.44 -5.02 -15.20
N VAL A 182 -0.34 -6.34 -14.98
CA VAL A 182 -1.26 -7.34 -15.55
C VAL A 182 -2.63 -7.35 -14.86
N SER A 183 -2.68 -7.14 -13.53
CA SER A 183 -3.90 -7.29 -12.72
C SER A 183 -5.11 -6.53 -13.28
N GLY A 184 -4.92 -5.25 -13.65
CA GLY A 184 -6.00 -4.41 -14.14
C GLY A 184 -6.60 -4.88 -15.46
N PHE A 185 -5.76 -5.31 -16.40
CA PHE A 185 -6.23 -5.85 -17.68
C PHE A 185 -7.03 -7.15 -17.49
N VAL A 186 -6.57 -8.02 -16.59
CA VAL A 186 -7.26 -9.29 -16.29
C VAL A 186 -8.63 -9.03 -15.67
N LEU A 187 -8.73 -8.09 -14.73
CA LEU A 187 -9.99 -7.72 -14.09
C LEU A 187 -10.97 -7.07 -15.08
N ASP A 188 -10.52 -6.11 -15.88
CA ASP A 188 -11.38 -5.43 -16.84
C ASP A 188 -11.79 -6.34 -18.02
N SER A 189 -11.03 -7.41 -18.30
CA SER A 189 -11.41 -8.43 -19.30
C SER A 189 -12.54 -9.34 -18.83
N GLY A 190 -12.87 -9.33 -17.52
CA GLY A 190 -13.83 -10.24 -16.90
C GLY A 190 -13.29 -11.66 -16.66
N ALA A 191 -12.01 -11.92 -16.97
CA ALA A 191 -11.38 -13.23 -16.73
C ALA A 191 -11.24 -13.55 -15.23
N LEU A 192 -11.14 -12.53 -14.38
CA LEU A 192 -11.07 -12.65 -12.93
C LEU A 192 -11.91 -11.57 -12.27
N THR A 193 -12.68 -11.91 -11.23
CA THR A 193 -13.40 -10.92 -10.41
C THR A 193 -12.47 -10.29 -9.37
N SER A 194 -12.85 -9.15 -8.80
CA SER A 194 -12.11 -8.51 -7.70
C SER A 194 -11.91 -9.47 -6.51
N ASP A 195 -12.96 -10.22 -6.17
CA ASP A 195 -12.95 -11.18 -5.07
C ASP A 195 -12.05 -12.38 -5.38
N GLY A 196 -12.07 -12.85 -6.63
CA GLY A 196 -11.18 -13.90 -7.12
C GLY A 196 -9.71 -13.46 -7.10
N ALA A 197 -9.43 -12.20 -7.45
CA ALA A 197 -8.09 -11.63 -7.36
C ALA A 197 -7.60 -11.51 -5.91
N MET A 198 -8.48 -11.12 -4.98
CA MET A 198 -8.20 -11.12 -3.55
C MET A 198 -7.87 -12.52 -3.02
N LEU A 199 -8.70 -13.52 -3.33
CA LEU A 199 -8.49 -14.90 -2.91
C LEU A 199 -7.19 -15.47 -3.47
N LEU A 200 -6.95 -15.33 -4.78
CA LEU A 200 -5.72 -15.80 -5.43
C LEU A 200 -4.49 -15.12 -4.82
N GLY A 201 -4.56 -13.81 -4.57
CA GLY A 201 -3.49 -13.06 -3.93
C GLY A 201 -3.16 -13.56 -2.51
N PHE A 202 -4.17 -13.94 -1.72
CA PHE A 202 -3.94 -14.54 -0.40
C PHE A 202 -3.31 -15.93 -0.47
N VAL A 203 -3.78 -16.79 -1.38
CA VAL A 203 -3.20 -18.14 -1.58
C VAL A 203 -1.72 -18.04 -2.03
N LEU A 204 -1.41 -17.13 -2.96
CA LEU A 204 -0.03 -16.87 -3.36
C LEU A 204 0.81 -16.35 -2.18
N GLN A 205 0.25 -15.45 -1.38
CA GLN A 205 0.95 -14.92 -0.20
C GLN A 205 1.21 -15.98 0.87
N THR A 206 0.25 -16.85 1.21
CA THR A 206 0.44 -17.89 2.21
C THR A 206 1.43 -18.95 1.74
N SER A 207 1.28 -19.44 0.50
CA SER A 207 2.21 -20.41 -0.09
C SER A 207 3.64 -19.86 -0.18
N ALA A 208 3.81 -18.58 -0.49
CA ALA A 208 5.11 -17.92 -0.48
C ALA A 208 5.73 -17.86 0.92
N LEU A 209 4.96 -17.49 1.94
CA LEU A 209 5.45 -17.43 3.32
C LEU A 209 5.81 -18.82 3.85
N GLU A 210 5.03 -19.83 3.53
CA GLU A 210 5.33 -21.24 3.87
C GLU A 210 6.62 -21.72 3.18
N LEU A 211 6.79 -21.43 1.88
CA LEU A 211 8.01 -21.75 1.15
C LEU A 211 9.23 -21.03 1.74
N LEU A 212 9.08 -19.75 2.08
CA LEU A 212 10.09 -18.94 2.74
C LEU A 212 10.40 -19.44 4.15
N ALA A 213 9.46 -20.07 4.85
CA ALA A 213 9.70 -20.65 6.18
C ALA A 213 10.43 -22.00 6.09
N CYS A 214 9.98 -22.91 5.22
CA CYS A 214 10.46 -24.29 5.17
C CYS A 214 11.78 -24.49 4.41
N SER A 215 12.16 -23.58 3.50
CA SER A 215 13.33 -23.78 2.63
C SER A 215 14.58 -23.01 3.10
N ALA A 216 15.76 -23.64 3.08
CA ALA A 216 17.04 -22.97 3.35
C ALA A 216 17.84 -22.65 2.07
N ASN A 217 17.39 -23.17 0.93
CA ASN A 217 18.09 -23.03 -0.35
C ASN A 217 17.77 -21.67 -0.98
N LEU A 218 18.81 -20.92 -1.39
CA LEU A 218 18.65 -19.62 -2.04
C LEU A 218 17.66 -19.63 -3.22
N PRO A 219 17.67 -20.62 -4.15
CA PRO A 219 16.69 -20.65 -5.24
C PRO A 219 15.23 -20.75 -4.76
N MET A 220 14.98 -21.53 -3.71
CA MET A 220 13.63 -21.68 -3.15
C MET A 220 13.19 -20.40 -2.43
N LEU A 221 14.12 -19.72 -1.75
CA LEU A 221 13.87 -18.41 -1.16
C LEU A 221 13.52 -17.38 -2.24
N LEU A 222 14.27 -17.35 -3.34
CA LEU A 222 13.99 -16.46 -4.48
C LEU A 222 12.62 -16.73 -5.11
N ILE A 223 12.25 -18.01 -5.28
CA ILE A 223 10.92 -18.38 -5.79
C ILE A 223 9.83 -17.93 -4.81
N GLY A 224 10.00 -18.15 -3.51
CA GLY A 224 9.06 -17.68 -2.49
C GLY A 224 8.90 -16.16 -2.51
N SER A 225 10.01 -15.42 -2.57
CA SER A 225 10.03 -13.97 -2.72
C SER A 225 9.28 -13.49 -3.97
N LEU A 226 9.49 -14.15 -5.11
CA LEU A 226 8.82 -13.83 -6.36
C LEU A 226 7.30 -14.05 -6.25
N ILE A 227 6.87 -15.20 -5.73
CA ILE A 227 5.44 -15.54 -5.54
C ILE A 227 4.78 -14.53 -4.59
N LEU A 228 5.47 -14.14 -3.50
CA LEU A 228 4.98 -13.11 -2.59
C LEU A 228 4.78 -11.77 -3.30
N GLY A 229 5.73 -11.39 -4.15
CA GLY A 229 5.65 -10.23 -5.03
C GLY A 229 4.43 -10.29 -5.94
N CYS A 230 4.23 -11.40 -6.66
CA CYS A 230 3.08 -11.60 -7.54
C CYS A 230 1.75 -11.46 -6.79
N GLY A 231 1.62 -12.08 -5.62
CA GLY A 231 0.41 -12.01 -4.80
C GLY A 231 0.14 -10.62 -4.22
N ASN A 232 1.18 -9.83 -3.95
CA ASN A 232 1.06 -8.43 -3.54
C ASN A 232 0.68 -7.52 -4.71
N GLY A 233 1.35 -7.68 -5.85
CA GLY A 233 1.14 -6.87 -7.05
C GLY A 233 -0.26 -7.05 -7.65
N LEU A 234 -0.85 -8.24 -7.52
CA LEU A 234 -2.22 -8.52 -7.93
C LEU A 234 -3.26 -7.72 -7.13
N ARG A 235 -3.02 -7.49 -5.83
CA ARG A 235 -4.01 -6.89 -4.92
C ARG A 235 -3.80 -5.39 -4.67
N MET A 236 -2.56 -4.91 -4.74
CA MET A 236 -2.25 -3.51 -4.44
C MET A 236 -3.07 -2.49 -5.26
N PRO A 237 -3.18 -2.60 -6.60
CA PRO A 237 -3.91 -1.61 -7.39
C PRO A 237 -5.43 -1.67 -7.23
N ILE A 238 -5.98 -2.80 -6.77
CA ILE A 238 -7.42 -3.06 -6.86
C ILE A 238 -8.21 -2.53 -5.67
N ALA A 239 -7.55 -1.95 -4.66
CA ALA A 239 -8.20 -1.39 -3.47
C ALA A 239 -9.32 -0.39 -3.81
N GLY A 240 -9.07 0.49 -4.78
CA GLY A 240 -10.10 1.41 -5.27
C GLY A 240 -11.26 0.69 -5.96
N VAL A 241 -10.97 -0.32 -6.78
CA VAL A 241 -11.98 -1.09 -7.52
C VAL A 241 -12.89 -1.88 -6.59
N VAL A 242 -12.33 -2.56 -5.59
CA VAL A 242 -13.07 -3.30 -4.56
C VAL A 242 -14.01 -2.36 -3.82
N LEU A 243 -13.49 -1.27 -3.27
CA LEU A 243 -14.30 -0.32 -2.50
C LEU A 243 -15.40 0.36 -3.33
N ILE A 244 -15.16 0.61 -4.61
CA ILE A 244 -16.20 1.10 -5.53
C ILE A 244 -17.29 0.05 -5.75
N GLY A 245 -16.89 -1.22 -5.90
CA GLY A 245 -17.82 -2.34 -6.06
C GLY A 245 -18.76 -2.51 -4.87
N ASP A 246 -18.23 -2.35 -3.65
CA ASP A 246 -19.00 -2.55 -2.42
C ASP A 246 -19.80 -1.33 -1.94
N PHE A 247 -19.25 -0.13 -2.07
CA PHE A 247 -19.83 1.09 -1.47
C PHE A 247 -20.24 2.15 -2.48
N GLY A 248 -19.88 1.98 -3.74
CA GLY A 248 -20.19 2.92 -4.81
C GLY A 248 -19.27 4.15 -4.87
N LEU A 249 -19.30 4.83 -6.02
CA LEU A 249 -18.39 5.94 -6.34
C LEU A 249 -18.57 7.18 -5.45
N LYS A 250 -19.82 7.50 -5.07
CA LYS A 250 -20.13 8.73 -4.30
C LYS A 250 -19.52 8.74 -2.89
N LEU A 251 -19.42 7.57 -2.27
CA LEU A 251 -18.91 7.39 -0.91
C LEU A 251 -17.42 7.02 -0.88
N LEU A 252 -16.80 6.81 -2.04
CA LEU A 252 -15.42 6.35 -2.18
C LEU A 252 -14.41 7.19 -1.38
N PRO A 253 -14.41 8.54 -1.40
CA PRO A 253 -13.42 9.33 -0.65
C PRO A 253 -13.48 9.08 0.87
N LEU A 254 -14.70 9.00 1.41
CA LEU A 254 -14.93 8.76 2.83
C LEU A 254 -14.54 7.33 3.22
N VAL A 255 -15.02 6.34 2.46
CA VAL A 255 -14.75 4.93 2.74
C VAL A 255 -13.26 4.61 2.58
N PHE A 256 -12.62 5.11 1.51
CA PHE A 256 -11.19 4.93 1.28
C PHE A 256 -10.35 5.60 2.37
N GLY A 257 -10.75 6.78 2.86
CA GLY A 257 -10.09 7.45 3.98
C GLY A 257 -10.17 6.64 5.28
N GLY A 258 -11.35 6.10 5.61
CA GLY A 258 -11.53 5.21 6.76
C GLY A 258 -10.71 3.92 6.64
N PHE A 259 -10.75 3.29 5.47
CA PHE A 259 -9.95 2.12 5.10
C PHE A 259 -8.44 2.38 5.29
N ALA A 260 -7.94 3.51 4.77
CA ALA A 260 -6.54 3.88 4.87
C ALA A 260 -6.12 4.15 6.31
N LEU A 261 -7.02 4.71 7.14
CA LEU A 261 -6.78 4.89 8.58
C LEU A 261 -6.64 3.54 9.29
N VAL A 262 -7.53 2.58 9.02
CA VAL A 262 -7.45 1.22 9.60
C VAL A 262 -6.14 0.53 9.18
N CYS A 263 -5.75 0.63 7.90
CA CYS A 263 -4.48 0.11 7.40
C CYS A 263 -3.27 0.79 8.07
N GLY A 264 -3.30 2.12 8.23
CA GLY A 264 -2.23 2.88 8.87
C GLY A 264 -2.02 2.51 10.33
N LEU A 265 -3.12 2.35 11.10
CA LEU A 265 -3.07 1.88 12.49
C LEU A 265 -2.51 0.46 12.60
N ASN A 266 -2.84 -0.41 11.65
CA ASN A 266 -2.30 -1.77 11.64
C ASN A 266 -0.77 -1.79 11.46
N VAL A 267 -0.22 -0.92 10.60
CA VAL A 267 1.24 -0.82 10.40
C VAL A 267 1.95 -0.34 11.68
N TRP A 268 1.29 0.45 12.53
CA TRP A 268 1.87 0.88 13.81
C TRP A 268 2.11 -0.28 14.78
N VAL A 269 1.33 -1.36 14.69
CA VAL A 269 1.51 -2.59 15.47
C VAL A 269 2.87 -3.26 15.17
N ARG A 270 3.50 -2.96 14.03
CA ARG A 270 4.81 -3.49 13.64
C ARG A 270 5.93 -3.07 14.60
N ALA A 271 5.95 -1.81 15.02
CA ALA A 271 7.03 -1.29 15.86
C ALA A 271 7.19 -2.09 17.18
N PRO A 272 6.12 -2.37 17.95
CA PRO A 272 6.23 -3.23 19.12
C PRO A 272 6.55 -4.69 18.79
N LEU A 273 6.07 -5.25 17.67
CA LEU A 273 6.38 -6.64 17.30
C LEU A 273 7.89 -6.88 17.12
N ILE A 274 8.57 -5.98 16.41
CA ILE A 274 10.02 -6.07 16.19
C ILE A 274 10.77 -5.89 17.51
N VAL A 275 10.34 -4.95 18.36
CA VAL A 275 10.98 -4.71 19.67
C VAL A 275 10.84 -5.93 20.59
N VAL A 276 9.67 -6.57 20.61
CA VAL A 276 9.43 -7.79 21.39
C VAL A 276 10.31 -8.94 20.89
N GLU A 277 10.43 -9.11 19.57
CA GLU A 277 11.31 -10.13 18.98
C GLU A 277 12.78 -9.88 19.31
N CYS A 278 13.28 -8.65 19.18
CA CYS A 278 14.63 -8.29 19.59
C CYS A 278 14.87 -8.53 21.08
N ALA A 279 13.88 -8.23 21.94
CA ALA A 279 13.96 -8.47 23.38
C ALA A 279 13.97 -9.97 23.72
N LEU A 280 13.21 -10.78 23.00
CA LEU A 280 13.23 -12.24 23.16
C LEU A 280 14.58 -12.82 22.71
N ARG A 281 15.11 -12.38 21.56
CA ARG A 281 16.39 -12.86 21.02
C ARG A 281 17.57 -12.52 21.94
N SER A 282 17.59 -11.31 22.49
CA SER A 282 18.62 -10.91 23.47
C SER A 282 18.51 -11.71 24.78
N SER A 283 17.29 -12.01 25.22
CA SER A 283 17.05 -12.83 26.43
C SER A 283 17.52 -14.28 26.24
N VAL A 284 17.33 -14.86 25.06
CA VAL A 284 17.79 -16.22 24.74
C VAL A 284 19.32 -16.30 24.62
N LEU A 285 19.96 -15.32 23.98
CA LEU A 285 21.42 -15.26 23.86
C LEU A 285 22.14 -15.01 25.21
N SER A 286 21.41 -14.52 26.21
CA SER A 286 21.93 -14.27 27.55
C SER A 286 21.90 -15.51 28.46
N GLN A 287 21.36 -16.65 28.01
CA GLN A 287 21.40 -17.91 28.76
C GLN A 287 22.63 -18.75 28.37
N PRO A 288 23.63 -18.93 29.27
CA PRO A 288 24.91 -19.55 28.92
C PRO A 288 24.88 -21.08 28.63
N ASP A 289 23.79 -21.79 28.98
CA ASP A 289 23.80 -23.26 29.14
C ASP A 289 22.82 -24.05 28.24
N LEU A 290 22.34 -23.49 27.12
CA LEU A 290 21.39 -24.22 26.27
C LEU A 290 22.09 -25.00 25.13
N PRO A 291 21.92 -26.34 25.01
CA PRO A 291 22.55 -27.12 23.95
C PRO A 291 22.03 -26.72 22.54
N PRO A 292 22.87 -26.85 21.48
CA PRO A 292 22.66 -26.26 20.15
C PRO A 292 21.54 -26.89 19.28
N GLY A 293 20.45 -27.36 19.90
CA GLY A 293 19.27 -27.89 19.22
C GLY A 293 17.94 -27.67 19.94
N ALA A 294 17.94 -27.04 21.13
CA ALA A 294 16.71 -26.83 21.92
C ALA A 294 15.96 -25.53 21.55
N ALA A 295 16.63 -24.53 20.98
CA ALA A 295 16.05 -23.22 20.70
C ALA A 295 14.95 -23.23 19.63
N LEU A 296 14.96 -24.19 18.70
CA LEU A 296 13.99 -24.28 17.60
C LEU A 296 12.68 -25.01 17.97
N ARG A 297 12.65 -25.78 19.07
CA ARG A 297 11.44 -26.54 19.47
C ARG A 297 10.47 -25.77 20.35
N SER A 298 10.91 -24.70 21.01
CA SER A 298 10.02 -23.92 21.90
C SER A 298 9.18 -22.87 21.18
N SER A 299 9.46 -22.56 19.91
CA SER A 299 8.73 -21.53 19.15
C SER A 299 7.36 -21.97 18.62
N PHE A 300 6.98 -23.25 18.75
CA PHE A 300 5.77 -23.80 18.08
C PHE A 300 4.71 -24.40 18.99
N VAL A 301 4.83 -24.30 20.32
CA VAL A 301 3.78 -24.77 21.24
C VAL A 301 3.35 -23.62 22.15
N PRO A 302 2.19 -22.98 21.93
CA PRO A 302 1.61 -22.08 22.91
C PRO A 302 1.08 -22.93 24.08
N GLY A 303 1.89 -23.04 25.12
CA GLY A 303 1.50 -23.66 26.39
C GLY A 303 0.53 -22.75 27.14
N VAL A 304 -0.74 -23.13 27.13
CA VAL A 304 -1.75 -22.70 28.11
C VAL A 304 -1.29 -23.15 29.49
N ARG A 305 -1.04 -22.20 30.40
CA ARG A 305 -1.35 -22.31 31.83
C ARG A 305 -1.80 -20.95 32.32
#